data_AF-W4LAB0-F1
#
_entry.id   AF-W4LAB0-F1
#
_cell.length_a   1.000
_cell.length_b   1.000
_cell.length_c   1.000
_cell.angle_alpha   90.00
_cell.angle_beta   90.00
_cell.angle_gamma   90.00
#
_symmetry.space_group_name_H-M   'P 1'
#
loop_
_entity.id
_entity.type
_entity.pdbx_description
1 polymer ?
#
loop_
_entity_poly.entity_id
_entity_poly.type
_entity_poly.pdbx_seq_one_letter_code
_entity_poly.pdbx_strand_id
1 'polypeptide(L)'
;MLSARESRRLLDEQPQEDTLLRAQLDGFTRLTPTNTFVNISVSLVTGGILWPVVPGEWVLLWTGVHILLSLTVFMRWRRHRHRASLRAVSPRVLFRAKLWALAVGLTWGSAAAFLPILPSAQQLALIIIVVSLSAGVSTTLAAVPQAAALFILSSILPIAVYFVFQAELAYLGIAALALVMIGAMLASTRVVYGALLEELRAKQANAALLEQFHTERQEWLDMSETTEAFALFDADDKLLL
;
A
#
# COMPACT_ATOMS: atom_id res chain seq x y z
N MET A 1 -6.17 -20.42 30.05
CA MET A 1 -7.52 -19.81 30.08
C MET A 1 -7.30 -18.31 30.21
N LEU A 2 -7.52 -17.55 29.14
CA LEU A 2 -7.42 -16.08 29.17
C LEU A 2 -8.54 -15.53 30.06
N SER A 3 -8.21 -14.52 30.87
CA SER A 3 -9.18 -13.83 31.72
C SER A 3 -10.29 -13.22 30.87
N ALA A 4 -11.54 -13.26 31.33
CA ALA A 4 -12.69 -12.70 30.60
C ALA A 4 -12.52 -11.21 30.20
N ARG A 5 -11.66 -10.47 30.90
CA ARG A 5 -11.26 -9.09 30.56
C ARG A 5 -10.26 -9.01 29.40
N GLU A 6 -9.30 -9.93 29.32
CA GLU A 6 -8.36 -10.00 28.20
C GLU A 6 -9.06 -10.48 26.92
N SER A 7 -9.96 -11.46 27.05
CA SER A 7 -10.77 -11.93 25.92
C SER A 7 -11.68 -10.82 25.36
N ARG A 8 -12.25 -9.94 26.21
CA ARG A 8 -13.01 -8.76 25.75
C ARG A 8 -12.11 -7.71 25.10
N ARG A 9 -10.95 -7.38 25.67
CA ARG A 9 -9.98 -6.46 25.05
C ARG A 9 -9.52 -6.92 23.67
N LEU A 10 -9.20 -8.21 23.51
CA LEU A 10 -8.81 -8.77 22.22
C LEU A 10 -9.95 -8.75 21.19
N LEU A 11 -11.19 -8.92 21.65
CA LEU A 11 -12.39 -8.82 20.81
C LEU A 11 -12.77 -7.38 20.45
N ASP A 12 -12.34 -6.37 21.22
CA ASP A 12 -12.53 -4.94 20.89
C ASP A 12 -11.37 -4.38 20.05
N GLU A 13 -10.14 -4.88 20.23
CA GLU A 13 -8.97 -4.53 19.43
C GLU A 13 -9.01 -5.13 18.02
N GLN A 14 -9.47 -6.37 17.86
CA GLN A 14 -9.55 -7.04 16.55
C GLN A 14 -10.46 -6.30 15.52
N PRO A 15 -11.69 -5.88 15.84
CA PRO A 15 -12.56 -5.13 14.94
C PRO A 15 -11.96 -3.78 14.53
N GLN A 16 -11.19 -3.15 15.43
CA GLN A 16 -10.56 -1.87 15.19
C GLN A 16 -9.33 -1.99 14.27
N GLU A 17 -8.43 -2.97 14.50
CA GLU A 17 -7.32 -3.29 13.58
C GLU A 17 -7.83 -3.60 12.16
N ASP A 18 -8.92 -4.36 12.07
CA ASP A 18 -9.55 -4.72 10.81
C ASP A 18 -10.13 -3.51 10.07
N THR A 19 -10.65 -2.53 10.80
CA THR A 19 -11.22 -1.29 10.25
C THR A 19 -10.12 -0.36 9.73
N LEU A 20 -8.98 -0.32 10.41
CA LEU A 20 -7.81 0.46 9.97
C LEU A 20 -7.11 -0.12 8.75
N LEU A 21 -6.93 -1.43 8.71
CA LEU A 21 -6.37 -2.14 7.55
C LEU A 21 -7.25 -1.92 6.31
N ARG A 22 -8.57 -1.81 6.49
CA ARG A 22 -9.51 -1.42 5.42
C ARG A 22 -9.29 0.00 4.93
N ALA A 23 -9.08 0.97 5.83
CA ALA A 23 -8.82 2.35 5.44
C ALA A 23 -7.51 2.48 4.64
N GLN A 24 -6.45 1.74 5.01
CA GLN A 24 -5.21 1.66 4.24
C GLN A 24 -5.42 1.03 2.85
N LEU A 25 -6.20 -0.05 2.78
CA LEU A 25 -6.54 -0.66 1.49
C LEU A 25 -7.42 0.23 0.63
N ASP A 26 -8.31 1.05 1.21
CA ASP A 26 -9.10 2.03 0.44
C ASP A 26 -8.17 3.06 -0.20
N GLY A 27 -7.25 3.65 0.57
CA GLY A 27 -6.21 4.54 0.07
C GLY A 27 -5.38 3.91 -1.06
N PHE A 28 -4.96 2.65 -0.88
CA PHE A 28 -4.26 1.88 -1.92
C PHE A 28 -5.12 1.64 -3.18
N THR A 29 -6.40 1.30 -3.02
CA THR A 29 -7.29 1.06 -4.16
C THR A 29 -7.59 2.35 -4.93
N ARG A 30 -7.51 3.52 -4.30
CA ARG A 30 -7.59 4.83 -4.98
C ARG A 30 -6.40 5.12 -5.88
N LEU A 31 -5.22 4.58 -5.55
CA LEU A 31 -4.02 4.69 -6.39
C LEU A 31 -3.99 3.69 -7.56
N THR A 32 -4.87 2.69 -7.56
CA THR A 32 -4.93 1.67 -8.63
C THR A 32 -5.07 2.25 -10.04
N PRO A 33 -5.99 3.19 -10.35
CA PRO A 33 -6.06 3.78 -11.69
C PRO A 33 -4.78 4.53 -12.08
N THR A 34 -4.20 5.30 -11.17
CA THR A 34 -2.94 6.02 -11.39
C THR A 34 -1.79 5.04 -11.67
N ASN A 35 -1.63 4.02 -10.83
CA ASN A 35 -0.59 3.00 -10.99
C ASN A 35 -0.76 2.21 -12.30
N THR A 36 -2.01 1.91 -12.68
CA THR A 36 -2.31 1.27 -13.97
C THR A 36 -1.87 2.17 -15.13
N PHE A 37 -2.27 3.44 -15.10
CA PHE A 37 -1.92 4.41 -16.13
C PHE A 37 -0.39 4.58 -16.25
N VAL A 38 0.29 4.74 -15.12
CA VAL A 38 1.75 4.84 -15.07
C VAL A 38 2.39 3.58 -15.64
N ASN A 39 1.98 2.38 -15.21
CA ASN A 39 2.57 1.14 -15.68
C ASN A 39 2.37 0.95 -17.20
N ILE A 40 1.19 1.23 -17.74
CA ILE A 40 0.93 1.18 -19.19
C ILE A 40 1.81 2.19 -19.94
N SER A 41 1.85 3.43 -19.46
CA SER A 41 2.61 4.51 -20.12
C SER A 41 4.11 4.17 -20.13
N VAL A 42 4.64 3.76 -18.99
CA VAL A 42 6.06 3.38 -18.86
C VAL A 42 6.36 2.13 -19.68
N SER A 43 5.49 1.11 -19.71
CA SER A 43 5.71 -0.07 -20.56
C SER A 43 5.72 0.26 -22.05
N LEU A 44 4.87 1.19 -22.50
CA LEU A 44 4.84 1.64 -23.90
C LEU A 44 6.10 2.43 -24.26
N VAL A 45 6.53 3.35 -23.38
CA VAL A 45 7.77 4.11 -23.58
C VAL A 45 8.98 3.18 -23.62
N THR A 46 9.10 2.24 -22.67
CA THR A 46 10.17 1.24 -22.69
C THR A 46 10.12 0.39 -23.96
N GLY A 47 8.93 -0.07 -24.37
CA GLY A 47 8.75 -0.82 -25.61
C GLY A 47 9.27 -0.04 -26.82
N GLY A 48 8.96 1.26 -26.91
CA GLY A 48 9.48 2.14 -27.97
C GLY A 48 11.00 2.30 -27.95
N ILE A 49 11.61 2.38 -26.76
CA ILE A 49 13.08 2.45 -26.59
C ILE A 49 13.76 1.14 -27.04
N LEU A 50 13.12 -0.01 -26.76
CA LEU A 50 13.66 -1.33 -27.08
C LEU A 50 13.42 -1.76 -28.54
N TRP A 51 12.37 -1.24 -29.17
CA TRP A 51 11.95 -1.57 -30.55
C TRP A 51 13.05 -1.58 -31.61
N PRO A 52 13.98 -0.60 -31.69
CA PRO A 52 15.00 -0.59 -32.73
C PRO A 52 16.07 -1.68 -32.60
N VAL A 53 16.15 -2.37 -31.46
CA VAL A 53 17.24 -3.31 -31.14
C VAL A 53 16.72 -4.71 -30.86
N VAL A 54 15.62 -4.82 -30.12
CA VAL A 54 15.01 -6.09 -29.74
C VAL A 54 14.02 -6.51 -30.83
N PRO A 55 13.95 -7.79 -31.24
CA PRO A 55 12.98 -8.20 -32.25
C PRO A 55 11.55 -7.85 -31.83
N GLY A 56 10.79 -7.30 -32.77
CA GLY A 56 9.49 -6.67 -32.48
C GLY A 56 8.50 -7.62 -31.81
N GLU A 57 8.51 -8.90 -32.15
CA GLU A 57 7.69 -9.94 -31.53
C GLU A 57 7.92 -10.05 -30.02
N TRP A 58 9.16 -9.95 -29.55
CA TRP A 58 9.49 -10.01 -28.13
C TRP A 58 9.06 -8.74 -27.40
N VAL A 59 9.24 -7.57 -28.04
CA VAL A 59 8.78 -6.30 -27.48
C VAL A 59 7.26 -6.25 -27.38
N LEU A 60 6.55 -6.72 -28.42
CA LEU A 60 5.09 -6.81 -28.43
C LEU A 60 4.57 -7.78 -27.38
N LEU A 61 5.18 -8.96 -27.25
CA LEU A 61 4.82 -9.94 -26.23
C LEU A 61 5.00 -9.35 -24.83
N TRP A 62 6.19 -8.79 -24.55
CA TRP A 62 6.54 -8.23 -23.25
C TRP A 62 5.65 -7.04 -22.86
N THR A 63 5.45 -6.09 -23.78
CA THR A 63 4.56 -4.94 -23.59
C THR A 63 3.09 -5.39 -23.47
N GLY A 64 2.68 -6.37 -24.26
CA GLY A 64 1.35 -6.97 -24.21
C GLY A 64 1.03 -7.61 -22.86
N VAL A 65 2.00 -8.29 -22.24
CA VAL A 65 1.86 -8.82 -20.87
C VAL A 65 1.66 -7.68 -19.86
N HIS A 66 2.44 -6.60 -19.92
CA HIS A 66 2.22 -5.44 -19.05
C HIS A 66 0.83 -4.84 -19.18
N ILE A 67 0.37 -4.64 -20.42
CA ILE A 67 -0.97 -4.11 -20.71
C ILE A 67 -2.04 -5.06 -20.18
N LEU A 68 -1.92 -6.36 -20.43
CA LEU A 68 -2.88 -7.37 -19.97
C LEU A 68 -2.98 -7.39 -18.44
N LEU A 69 -1.85 -7.44 -17.73
CA LEU A 69 -1.82 -7.40 -16.26
C LEU A 69 -2.49 -6.11 -15.74
N SER A 70 -2.16 -4.96 -16.35
CA SER A 70 -2.70 -3.65 -15.98
C SER A 70 -4.22 -3.56 -16.19
N LEU A 71 -4.70 -3.98 -17.36
CA LEU A 71 -6.13 -3.99 -17.67
C LEU A 71 -6.89 -4.94 -16.74
N THR A 72 -6.31 -6.09 -16.40
CA THR A 72 -6.95 -7.05 -15.48
C THR A 72 -7.16 -6.42 -14.10
N VAL A 73 -6.15 -5.71 -13.58
CA VAL A 73 -6.24 -4.98 -12.31
C VAL A 73 -7.26 -3.85 -12.40
N PHE A 74 -7.22 -3.05 -13.47
CA PHE A 74 -8.14 -1.94 -13.69
C PHE A 74 -9.59 -2.39 -13.82
N MET A 75 -9.87 -3.46 -14.56
CA MET A 75 -11.22 -4.01 -14.70
C MET A 75 -11.76 -4.55 -13.37
N ARG A 76 -10.91 -5.22 -12.58
CA ARG A 76 -11.30 -5.71 -11.24
C ARG A 76 -11.63 -4.54 -10.32
N TRP A 77 -10.77 -3.52 -10.30
CA TRP A 77 -11.01 -2.28 -9.57
C TRP A 77 -12.33 -1.63 -10.03
N ARG A 78 -12.52 -1.39 -11.34
CA ARG A 78 -13.73 -0.77 -11.88
C ARG A 78 -15.01 -1.52 -11.52
N ARG A 79 -14.98 -2.86 -11.55
CA ARG A 79 -16.13 -3.71 -11.20
C ARG A 79 -16.46 -3.69 -9.70
N HIS A 80 -15.47 -3.46 -8.84
CA HIS A 80 -15.62 -3.56 -7.39
C HIS A 80 -15.54 -2.20 -6.66
N ARG A 81 -15.23 -1.11 -7.37
CA ARG A 81 -15.10 0.25 -6.80
C ARG A 81 -16.36 0.74 -6.11
N HIS A 82 -17.53 0.26 -6.55
CA HIS A 82 -18.84 0.59 -5.98
C HIS A 82 -19.35 -0.45 -4.97
N ARG A 83 -18.62 -1.56 -4.80
CA ARG A 83 -18.94 -2.65 -3.87
C ARG A 83 -18.10 -2.58 -2.60
N ALA A 84 -17.70 -1.37 -2.19
CA ALA A 84 -16.92 -1.10 -0.98
C ALA A 84 -17.74 -1.36 0.30
N SER A 85 -18.30 -2.57 0.43
CA SER A 85 -19.20 -2.99 1.49
C SER A 85 -18.62 -4.20 2.22
N LEU A 86 -18.17 -3.96 3.45
CA LEU A 86 -18.39 -4.81 4.62
C LEU A 86 -17.77 -6.23 4.64
N ARG A 87 -16.52 -6.42 4.22
CA ARG A 87 -15.78 -7.65 4.56
C ARG A 87 -14.39 -7.36 5.09
N ALA A 88 -14.05 -8.05 6.19
CA ALA A 88 -12.70 -8.16 6.74
C ALA A 88 -11.66 -8.34 5.65
N VAL A 89 -10.46 -7.77 5.85
CA VAL A 89 -9.35 -7.95 4.92
C VAL A 89 -8.93 -9.41 4.96
N SER A 90 -9.48 -10.19 4.04
CA SER A 90 -9.22 -11.62 4.06
C SER A 90 -7.73 -11.87 3.72
N PRO A 91 -7.08 -12.87 4.34
CA PRO A 91 -5.74 -13.31 3.96
C PRO A 91 -5.60 -13.60 2.46
N ARG A 92 -6.70 -13.99 1.81
CA ARG A 92 -6.78 -14.22 0.35
C ARG A 92 -6.56 -12.94 -0.47
N VAL A 93 -7.00 -11.78 0.00
CA VAL A 93 -6.80 -10.49 -0.68
C VAL A 93 -5.34 -10.09 -0.62
N LEU A 94 -4.71 -10.20 0.56
CA LEU A 94 -3.28 -9.92 0.73
C LEU A 94 -2.41 -10.89 -0.07
N PHE A 95 -2.76 -12.18 -0.09
CA PHE A 95 -2.07 -13.16 -0.92
C PHE A 95 -2.16 -12.84 -2.42
N ARG A 96 -3.35 -12.45 -2.89
CA ARG A 96 -3.52 -12.01 -4.29
C ARG A 96 -2.70 -10.76 -4.59
N ALA A 97 -2.67 -9.77 -3.70
CA ALA A 97 -1.84 -8.57 -3.88
C ALA A 97 -0.36 -8.93 -4.03
N LYS A 98 0.16 -9.84 -3.20
CA LYS A 98 1.53 -10.37 -3.32
C LYS A 98 1.78 -11.07 -4.66
N LEU A 99 0.86 -11.93 -5.10
CA LEU A 99 0.99 -12.63 -6.37
C LEU A 99 0.99 -11.67 -7.57
N TRP A 100 0.14 -10.64 -7.53
CA TRP A 100 0.13 -9.59 -8.55
C TRP A 100 1.42 -8.78 -8.56
N ALA A 101 1.88 -8.33 -7.40
CA ALA A 101 3.13 -7.58 -7.29
C ALA A 101 4.33 -8.41 -7.79
N LEU A 102 4.36 -9.70 -7.47
CA LEU A 102 5.36 -10.63 -8.01
C LEU A 102 5.24 -10.81 -9.52
N ALA A 103 4.04 -10.97 -10.07
CA ALA A 103 3.84 -11.15 -11.51
C ALA A 103 4.29 -9.91 -12.30
N VAL A 104 3.92 -8.70 -11.85
CA VAL A 104 4.34 -7.46 -12.50
C VAL A 104 5.85 -7.25 -12.33
N GLY A 105 6.39 -7.54 -11.14
CA GLY A 105 7.82 -7.44 -10.88
C GLY A 105 8.66 -8.40 -11.73
N LEU A 106 8.22 -9.66 -11.88
CA LEU A 106 8.83 -10.63 -12.79
C LEU A 106 8.74 -10.22 -14.25
N THR A 107 7.65 -9.56 -14.65
CA THR A 107 7.53 -9.03 -16.02
C THR A 107 8.56 -7.93 -16.25
N TRP A 108 8.76 -7.01 -15.30
CA TRP A 108 9.84 -6.04 -15.39
C TRP A 108 11.23 -6.69 -15.33
N GLY A 109 11.43 -7.66 -14.45
CA GLY A 109 12.70 -8.37 -14.29
C GLY A 109 13.08 -9.24 -15.48
N SER A 110 12.10 -9.74 -16.23
CA SER A 110 12.36 -10.51 -17.46
C SER A 110 13.01 -9.65 -18.56
N ALA A 111 12.93 -8.32 -18.48
CA ALA A 111 13.66 -7.42 -19.36
C ALA A 111 15.19 -7.59 -19.26
N ALA A 112 15.70 -8.22 -18.18
CA ALA A 112 17.09 -8.64 -18.09
C ALA A 112 17.54 -9.56 -19.24
N ALA A 113 16.62 -10.33 -19.82
CA ALA A 113 16.89 -11.17 -20.99
C ALA A 113 17.25 -10.36 -22.24
N PHE A 114 16.88 -9.08 -22.31
CA PHE A 114 17.23 -8.19 -23.41
C PHE A 114 18.61 -7.56 -23.23
N LEU A 115 19.11 -7.43 -22.00
CA LEU A 115 20.39 -6.75 -21.72
C LEU A 115 21.58 -7.19 -22.61
N PRO A 116 21.79 -8.49 -22.92
CA PRO A 116 22.90 -8.93 -23.77
C PRO A 116 22.93 -8.30 -25.16
N ILE A 117 21.76 -7.93 -25.71
CA ILE A 117 21.65 -7.38 -27.07
C ILE A 117 21.48 -5.85 -27.07
N LEU A 118 21.29 -5.23 -25.90
CA LEU A 118 21.08 -3.80 -25.80
C LEU A 118 22.41 -3.03 -25.83
N PRO A 119 22.52 -1.95 -26.63
CA PRO A 119 23.59 -0.98 -26.49
C PRO A 119 23.52 -0.27 -25.14
N SER A 120 24.64 0.34 -24.72
CA SER A 120 24.78 0.94 -23.38
C SER A 120 23.72 2.00 -23.05
N ALA A 121 23.26 2.78 -24.04
CA ALA A 121 22.22 3.78 -23.84
C ALA A 121 20.86 3.16 -23.46
N GLN A 122 20.46 2.09 -24.15
CA GLN A 122 19.23 1.36 -23.87
C GLN A 122 19.33 0.56 -22.55
N GLN A 123 20.50 -0.01 -22.24
CA GLN A 123 20.74 -0.62 -20.92
C GLN A 123 20.55 0.41 -19.79
N LEU A 124 21.17 1.58 -19.91
CA LEU A 124 21.04 2.66 -18.94
C LEU A 124 19.58 3.12 -18.80
N ALA A 125 18.88 3.32 -19.92
CA ALA A 125 17.47 3.69 -19.90
C ALA A 125 16.61 2.64 -19.17
N LEU A 126 16.83 1.35 -19.45
CA LEU A 126 16.10 0.26 -18.80
C LEU A 126 16.35 0.24 -17.28
N ILE A 127 17.60 0.39 -16.85
CA ILE A 127 17.96 0.45 -15.43
C ILE A 127 17.28 1.62 -14.74
N ILE A 128 17.38 2.83 -15.32
CA ILE A 128 16.75 4.04 -14.77
C ILE A 128 15.24 3.81 -14.61
N ILE A 129 14.58 3.31 -15.65
CA ILE A 129 13.14 3.07 -15.64
C ILE A 129 12.75 2.08 -14.53
N VAL A 130 13.42 0.92 -14.44
CA VAL A 130 13.08 -0.11 -13.45
C VAL A 130 13.36 0.36 -12.03
N VAL A 131 14.47 1.07 -11.80
CA VAL A 131 14.81 1.62 -10.49
C VAL A 131 13.82 2.73 -10.09
N SER A 132 13.51 3.67 -10.98
CA SER A 132 12.55 4.75 -10.70
C SER A 132 11.14 4.20 -10.42
N LEU A 133 10.70 3.21 -11.20
CA LEU A 133 9.42 2.54 -10.97
C LEU A 133 9.39 1.82 -9.61
N SER A 134 10.48 1.12 -9.26
CA SER A 134 10.59 0.41 -7.99
C SER A 134 10.59 1.36 -6.79
N ALA A 135 11.19 2.54 -6.92
CA ALA A 135 11.11 3.60 -5.90
C ALA A 135 9.66 4.09 -5.71
N GLY A 136 8.90 4.24 -6.79
CA GLY A 136 7.46 4.56 -6.70
C GLY A 136 6.66 3.43 -6.03
N VAL A 137 6.99 2.17 -6.33
CA VAL A 137 6.35 1.01 -5.71
C VAL A 137 6.65 0.91 -4.22
N SER A 138 7.87 1.22 -3.77
CA SER A 138 8.24 1.12 -2.35
C SER A 138 7.39 2.02 -1.44
N THR A 139 6.89 3.13 -1.97
CA THR A 139 5.99 4.04 -1.24
C THR A 139 4.52 3.66 -1.44
N THR A 140 4.07 3.41 -2.67
CA THR A 140 2.66 3.13 -2.97
C THR A 140 2.17 1.78 -2.46
N LEU A 141 3.04 0.77 -2.36
CA LEU A 141 2.73 -0.55 -1.80
C LEU A 141 3.18 -0.69 -0.34
N ALA A 142 3.56 0.40 0.34
CA ALA A 142 4.01 0.35 1.72
C ALA A 142 2.96 -0.23 2.68
N ALA A 143 1.66 -0.09 2.39
CA ALA A 143 0.58 -0.74 3.15
C ALA A 143 0.64 -2.27 3.12
N VAL A 144 1.33 -2.87 2.15
CA VAL A 144 1.59 -4.31 2.07
C VAL A 144 3.09 -4.54 1.80
N PRO A 145 3.96 -4.40 2.82
CA PRO A 145 5.41 -4.40 2.64
C PRO A 145 5.95 -5.65 1.93
N GLN A 146 5.33 -6.80 2.16
CA GLN A 146 5.67 -8.06 1.48
C GLN A 146 5.41 -8.01 -0.03
N ALA A 147 4.34 -7.33 -0.46
CA ALA A 147 4.04 -7.18 -1.89
C ALA A 147 5.05 -6.21 -2.55
N ALA A 148 5.36 -5.09 -1.90
CA ALA A 148 6.42 -4.19 -2.35
C ALA A 148 7.76 -4.92 -2.49
N ALA A 149 8.16 -5.70 -1.47
CA ALA A 149 9.40 -6.46 -1.49
C ALA A 149 9.46 -7.47 -2.65
N LEU A 150 8.37 -8.22 -2.88
CA LEU A 150 8.30 -9.15 -4.00
C LEU A 150 8.47 -8.45 -5.34
N PHE A 151 7.82 -7.30 -5.55
CA PHE A 151 8.00 -6.51 -6.77
C PHE A 151 9.45 -6.02 -6.92
N ILE A 152 10.00 -5.37 -5.90
CA ILE A 152 11.35 -4.77 -5.94
C ILE A 152 12.40 -5.83 -6.23
N LEU A 153 12.34 -6.96 -5.51
CA LEU A 153 13.29 -8.05 -5.69
C LEU A 153 13.15 -8.70 -7.07
N SER A 154 11.93 -9.04 -7.49
CA SER A 154 11.74 -9.71 -8.78
C SER A 154 12.03 -8.83 -10.00
N SER A 155 11.93 -7.51 -9.87
CA SER A 155 12.22 -6.57 -10.97
C SER A 155 13.69 -6.21 -11.08
N ILE A 156 14.37 -5.93 -9.96
CA ILE A 156 15.76 -5.43 -9.97
C ILE A 156 16.77 -6.58 -9.92
N LEU A 157 16.51 -7.65 -9.17
CA LEU A 157 17.51 -8.69 -8.91
C LEU A 157 18.02 -9.38 -10.19
N PRO A 158 17.18 -9.76 -11.18
CA PRO A 158 17.68 -10.36 -12.43
C PRO A 158 18.63 -9.43 -13.19
N ILE A 159 18.36 -8.12 -13.19
CA ILE A 159 19.20 -7.10 -13.83
C ILE A 159 20.53 -6.97 -13.09
N ALA A 160 20.51 -6.92 -11.75
CA ALA A 160 21.72 -6.87 -10.94
C ALA A 160 22.60 -8.11 -11.15
N VAL A 161 22.00 -9.30 -11.18
CA VAL A 161 22.68 -10.57 -11.45
C VAL A 161 23.36 -10.55 -12.82
N TYR A 162 22.69 -10.06 -13.86
CA TYR A 162 23.30 -9.90 -15.18
C TYR A 162 24.58 -9.05 -15.13
N PHE A 163 24.55 -7.90 -14.46
CA PHE A 163 25.72 -7.01 -14.37
C PHE A 163 26.87 -7.59 -13.54
N VAL A 164 26.59 -8.44 -12.55
CA VAL A 164 27.65 -9.17 -11.83
C VAL A 164 28.41 -10.10 -12.78
N PHE A 165 27.71 -10.77 -13.70
CA PHE A 165 28.33 -11.71 -14.65
C PHE A 165 29.17 -11.03 -15.74
N GLN A 166 29.03 -9.73 -15.96
CA GLN A 166 29.87 -9.01 -16.92
C GLN A 166 31.33 -8.88 -16.46
N ALA A 167 31.61 -9.05 -15.16
CA ALA A 167 32.96 -9.09 -14.58
C ALA A 167 33.86 -7.86 -14.86
N GLU A 168 33.29 -6.73 -15.29
CA GLU A 168 33.99 -5.45 -15.41
C GLU A 168 33.68 -4.53 -14.23
N LEU A 169 34.65 -3.72 -13.82
CA LEU A 169 34.54 -2.85 -12.64
C LEU A 169 33.33 -1.91 -12.69
N ALA A 170 33.03 -1.34 -13.87
CA ALA A 170 31.88 -0.45 -14.06
C ALA A 170 30.55 -1.19 -13.83
N TYR A 171 30.38 -2.39 -14.40
CA TYR A 171 29.18 -3.19 -14.23
C TYR A 171 29.02 -3.72 -12.80
N LEU A 172 30.12 -4.07 -12.12
CA LEU A 172 30.09 -4.40 -10.69
C LEU A 172 29.63 -3.21 -9.83
N GLY A 173 30.07 -1.98 -10.17
CA GLY A 173 29.58 -0.76 -9.52
C GLY A 173 28.07 -0.57 -9.70
N ILE A 174 27.54 -0.81 -10.91
CA ILE A 174 26.10 -0.76 -11.19
C ILE A 174 25.33 -1.82 -10.40
N ALA A 175 25.84 -3.06 -10.35
CA ALA A 175 25.23 -4.13 -9.56
C ALA A 175 25.21 -3.80 -8.07
N ALA A 176 26.31 -3.27 -7.52
CA ALA A 176 26.37 -2.83 -6.13
C ALA A 176 25.36 -1.71 -5.84
N LEU A 177 25.24 -0.71 -6.73
CA LEU A 177 24.23 0.34 -6.62
C LEU A 177 22.81 -0.22 -6.67
N ALA A 178 22.53 -1.20 -7.53
CA ALA A 178 21.23 -1.85 -7.59
C ALA A 178 20.89 -2.55 -6.25
N LEU A 179 21.84 -3.24 -5.63
CA LEU A 179 21.66 -3.87 -4.31
C LEU A 179 21.44 -2.84 -3.20
N VAL A 180 22.20 -1.73 -3.21
CA VAL A 180 21.99 -0.61 -2.28
C VAL A 180 20.60 -0.02 -2.45
N MET A 181 20.14 0.18 -3.68
CA MET A 181 18.80 0.70 -3.97
C MET A 181 17.70 -0.26 -3.53
N ILE A 182 17.86 -1.58 -3.73
CA ILE A 182 16.94 -2.59 -3.18
C ILE A 182 16.87 -2.43 -1.66
N GLY A 183 18.01 -2.40 -0.96
CA GLY A 183 18.07 -2.25 0.50
C GLY A 183 17.38 -0.97 0.97
N ALA A 184 17.69 0.17 0.34
CA ALA A 184 17.11 1.46 0.65
C ALA A 184 15.59 1.50 0.42
N MET A 185 15.09 0.94 -0.69
CA MET A 185 13.66 0.86 -0.96
C MET A 185 12.92 -0.06 0.02
N LEU A 186 13.51 -1.18 0.40
CA LEU A 186 12.93 -2.08 1.41
C LEU A 186 12.89 -1.42 2.79
N ALA A 187 13.95 -0.68 3.17
CA ALA A 187 13.98 0.11 4.38
C ALA A 187 12.93 1.23 4.35
N SER A 188 12.86 1.97 3.24
CA SER A 188 11.85 3.02 3.02
C SER A 188 10.43 2.47 3.12
N THR A 189 10.16 1.31 2.53
CA THR A 189 8.86 0.61 2.62
C THR A 189 8.49 0.37 4.09
N ARG A 190 9.46 -0.08 4.92
CA ARG A 190 9.23 -0.32 6.36
C ARG A 190 9.00 0.97 7.13
N VAL A 191 9.74 2.03 6.82
CA VAL A 191 9.57 3.35 7.45
C VAL A 191 8.18 3.90 7.14
N VAL A 192 7.77 3.90 5.86
CA VAL A 192 6.44 4.36 5.45
C VAL A 192 5.34 3.52 6.07
N TYR A 193 5.51 2.18 6.12
CA TYR A 193 4.56 1.30 6.81
C TYR A 193 4.43 1.63 8.31
N GLY A 194 5.55 1.90 8.99
CA GLY A 194 5.56 2.32 10.39
C GLY A 194 4.82 3.64 10.61
N ALA A 195 5.11 4.66 9.80
CA ALA A 195 4.43 5.95 9.86
C ALA A 195 2.92 5.81 9.59
N LEU A 196 2.52 4.95 8.65
CA LEU A 196 1.11 4.62 8.41
C LEU A 196 0.47 3.98 9.65
N LEU A 197 1.14 3.07 10.35
CA LEU A 197 0.62 2.48 11.58
C LEU A 197 0.51 3.49 12.73
N GLU A 198 1.44 4.42 12.84
CA GLU A 198 1.41 5.48 13.84
C GLU A 198 0.25 6.45 13.61
N GLU A 199 0.05 6.91 12.37
CA GLU A 199 -1.08 7.78 12.01
C GLU A 199 -2.42 7.11 12.34
N LEU A 200 -2.53 5.80 12.11
CA LEU A 200 -3.71 5.03 12.44
C LEU A 200 -3.96 4.98 13.94
N ARG A 201 -2.93 4.66 14.74
CA ARG A 201 -3.04 4.64 16.21
C ARG A 201 -3.43 6.01 16.75
N ALA A 202 -2.89 7.09 16.18
CA ALA A 202 -3.25 8.45 16.57
C ALA A 202 -4.72 8.77 16.25
N LYS A 203 -5.23 8.37 15.07
CA LYS A 203 -6.65 8.55 14.72
C LYS A 203 -7.58 7.75 15.64
N GLN A 204 -7.20 6.54 16.03
CA GLN A 204 -7.96 5.75 17.00
C GLN A 204 -8.01 6.41 18.37
N ALA A 205 -6.85 6.83 18.89
CA ALA A 205 -6.77 7.49 20.18
C ALA A 205 -7.63 8.78 20.19
N ASN A 206 -7.58 9.57 19.11
CA ASN A 206 -8.42 10.76 18.98
C ASN A 206 -9.92 10.44 18.93
N ALA A 207 -10.33 9.38 18.21
CA ALA A 207 -11.73 8.97 18.14
C ALA A 207 -12.27 8.54 19.51
N ALA A 208 -11.48 7.78 20.27
CA ALA A 208 -11.84 7.34 21.62
C ALA A 208 -11.97 8.52 22.59
N LEU A 209 -11.07 9.51 22.51
CA LEU A 209 -11.14 10.72 23.33
C LEU A 209 -12.37 11.58 22.99
N LEU A 210 -12.73 11.69 21.71
CA LEU A 210 -13.95 12.38 21.28
C LEU A 210 -15.21 11.70 21.81
N GLU A 211 -15.27 10.36 21.76
CA GLU A 211 -16.39 9.58 22.29
C GLU A 211 -16.54 9.74 23.82
N GLN A 212 -15.43 9.76 24.55
CA GLN A 212 -15.42 10.07 25.98
C GLN A 212 -15.95 11.48 26.26
N PHE A 213 -15.46 12.48 25.53
CA PHE A 213 -15.90 13.86 25.69
C PHE A 213 -17.40 14.04 25.40
N HIS A 214 -17.92 13.35 24.38
CA HIS A 214 -19.35 13.35 24.09
C HIS A 214 -20.17 12.70 25.21
N THR A 215 -19.69 11.57 25.75
CA THR A 215 -20.34 10.88 26.87
C THR A 215 -20.38 11.76 28.12
N GLU A 216 -19.24 12.31 28.55
CA GLU A 216 -19.17 13.21 29.73
C GLU A 216 -20.05 14.44 29.57
N ARG A 217 -20.06 15.04 28.37
CA ARG A 217 -20.92 16.19 28.08
C ARG A 217 -22.40 15.84 28.18
N GLN A 218 -22.78 14.65 27.72
CA GLN A 218 -24.16 14.19 27.74
C GLN A 218 -24.61 13.87 29.17
N GLU A 219 -23.75 13.28 29.98
CA GLU A 219 -23.97 13.10 31.44
C GLU A 219 -24.16 14.46 32.15
N TRP A 220 -23.34 15.46 31.83
CA TRP A 220 -23.49 16.81 32.37
C TRP A 220 -24.83 17.47 31.97
N LEU A 221 -25.25 17.29 30.72
CA LEU A 221 -26.52 17.83 30.23
C LEU A 221 -27.70 17.13 30.91
N ASP A 222 -27.69 15.80 31.01
CA ASP A 222 -28.73 15.03 31.71
C ASP A 222 -28.82 15.45 33.18
N MET A 223 -27.68 15.63 33.87
CA MET A 223 -27.67 16.10 35.26
C MET A 223 -28.25 17.52 35.39
N SER A 224 -27.99 18.41 34.41
CA SER A 224 -28.54 19.76 34.39
C SER A 224 -30.04 19.80 34.04
N GLU A 225 -30.53 18.90 33.19
CA GLU A 225 -31.96 18.74 32.91
C GLU A 225 -32.70 18.13 34.11
N THR A 226 -32.04 17.25 34.87
CA THR A 226 -32.56 16.74 36.15
C THR A 226 -32.38 17.73 37.32
N THR A 227 -32.20 19.04 37.06
CA THR A 227 -32.33 20.04 38.11
C THR A 227 -33.76 19.94 38.65
N GLU A 228 -33.91 19.16 39.71
CA GLU A 228 -35.11 19.09 40.53
C GLU A 228 -35.51 20.51 40.89
N ALA A 229 -36.71 20.92 40.48
CA ALA A 229 -37.30 22.15 40.97
C ALA A 229 -37.59 21.96 42.46
N PHE A 230 -36.68 22.45 43.31
CA PHE A 230 -36.91 22.48 44.76
C PHE A 230 -37.97 23.55 45.06
N ALA A 231 -39.21 23.12 45.27
CA ALA A 231 -40.25 23.96 45.85
C ALA A 231 -40.09 23.96 47.37
N LEU A 232 -39.85 25.13 47.96
CA LEU A 232 -39.78 25.32 49.41
C LEU A 232 -41.17 25.73 49.91
N PHE A 233 -41.77 24.93 50.79
CA PHE A 233 -43.03 25.23 51.45
C PHE A 233 -42.78 25.67 52.89
N ASP A 234 -43.52 26.67 53.35
CA ASP A 234 -43.56 27.05 54.77
C ASP A 234 -44.48 26.10 55.57
N ALA A 235 -44.46 26.18 56.90
CA ALA A 235 -45.25 25.35 57.81
C ALA A 235 -46.79 25.43 57.61
N ASP A 236 -47.29 26.46 56.92
CA ASP A 236 -48.67 26.68 56.51
C ASP A 236 -48.95 26.26 55.04
N ASP A 237 -48.08 25.43 54.44
CA ASP A 237 -48.19 24.91 53.06
C ASP A 237 -48.17 26.00 51.97
N LYS A 238 -47.64 27.19 52.26
CA LYS A 238 -47.44 28.25 51.25
C LYS A 238 -46.11 28.09 50.52
N LEU A 239 -46.18 28.18 49.19
CA LEU A 239 -45.02 28.16 48.29
C LEU A 239 -44.18 29.44 48.49
N LEU A 240 -42.91 29.29 48.88
CA LEU A 240 -41.98 30.40 49.10
C LEU A 240 -41.11 30.72 47.86
N LEU A 241 -41.06 29.82 46.88
CA LEU A 241 -40.47 29.98 45.54
C LEU A 241 -41.08 28.95 44.57
#